data_AF-A0A935DKL3-F1
#
_entry.id   AF-A0A935DKL3-F1
#
_cell.length_a   1.000
_cell.length_b   1.000
_cell.length_c   1.000
_cell.angle_alpha   90.00
_cell.angle_beta   90.00
_cell.angle_gamma   90.00
#
_symmetry.space_group_name_H-M   'P 1'
#
loop_
_entity.id
_entity.type
_entity.pdbx_description
1 polymer ?
#
loop_
_entity_poly.entity_id
_entity_poly.type
_entity_poly.pdbx_seq_one_letter_code
_entity_poly.pdbx_strand_id
1 'polypeptide(L)'
;MGPSHPLDQRHALSVRLDAFTAAVSGPYRPFRGGRDEGYDFLSRDGQQALVLKFALHGVRDLHAAAIQLALQLLPRPGLWETPLGPGLRRAILVAYVGRISLGRIQEEWERVLGALHPDLPPRLAFVAVAVEGVATVPQNDEELGWLAHCARASLDPDARTRRRALQTMTWTEKAFDVWMVLLDAWLGREAPLLMSEIARRSRCSTPTVAATVRHLEERNEVSRTSARRAGLRALPRGSLGEILVLADHLRGTVRYVDGSGHRPDPEDLLRRVRAKAPASVAVGGVVAARHYVPAFDLNGLPRVDVTTLEQDASSWVARLDPALRPATPQERSPVLVVHHRRRGAPDEPPSPREPHPVASPAEVLLDLYDLRLTEQADDFVQVLRRKRDDHV
;
A
#
# COMPACT_ATOMS: atom_id res chain seq x y z
N MET A 1 21.46 4.81 -35.16
CA MET A 1 21.27 3.55 -34.43
C MET A 1 21.71 3.78 -32.99
N GLY A 2 20.77 4.19 -32.12
CA GLY A 2 21.03 4.31 -30.69
C GLY A 2 20.55 3.05 -29.98
N PRO A 3 21.23 2.59 -28.92
CA PRO A 3 20.80 1.39 -28.21
C PRO A 3 19.47 1.68 -27.50
N SER A 4 18.44 0.93 -27.86
CA SER A 4 17.18 0.85 -27.16
C SER A 4 17.42 0.34 -25.74
N HIS A 5 17.24 1.21 -24.74
CA HIS A 5 17.11 0.81 -23.34
C HIS A 5 15.87 -0.10 -23.20
N PRO A 6 15.99 -1.31 -22.63
CA PRO A 6 14.83 -2.12 -22.32
C PRO A 6 14.10 -1.51 -21.12
N LEU A 7 12.83 -1.14 -21.33
CA LEU A 7 11.88 -0.82 -20.27
C LEU A 7 11.69 -2.07 -19.40
N ASP A 8 12.28 -2.05 -18.20
CA ASP A 8 12.13 -3.06 -17.15
C ASP A 8 10.72 -2.95 -16.54
N GLN A 9 9.71 -3.51 -17.23
CA GLN A 9 8.33 -3.62 -16.74
C GLN A 9 8.20 -4.85 -15.84
N ARG A 10 8.47 -4.72 -14.54
CA ARG A 10 8.30 -5.83 -13.57
C ARG A 10 6.84 -5.94 -13.12
N HIS A 11 6.23 -7.10 -13.38
CA HIS A 11 4.80 -7.36 -13.24
C HIS A 11 4.44 -7.89 -11.84
N ALA A 12 3.38 -7.35 -11.22
CA ALA A 12 2.75 -7.99 -10.06
C ALA A 12 2.00 -9.26 -10.50
N LEU A 13 1.96 -10.30 -9.65
CA LEU A 13 1.18 -11.52 -9.87
C LEU A 13 -0.29 -11.32 -9.40
N SER A 14 -1.23 -12.09 -9.94
CA SER A 14 -2.65 -12.10 -9.50
C SER A 14 -2.97 -13.51 -9.02
N VAL A 15 -3.38 -13.64 -7.76
CA VAL A 15 -3.53 -14.93 -7.09
C VAL A 15 -4.99 -15.15 -6.73
N ARG A 16 -5.54 -16.30 -7.11
CA ARG A 16 -6.88 -16.74 -6.70
C ARG A 16 -6.76 -17.46 -5.36
N LEU A 17 -6.95 -16.74 -4.26
CA LEU A 17 -6.85 -17.29 -2.90
C LEU A 17 -7.75 -18.51 -2.70
N ASP A 18 -8.98 -18.48 -3.21
CA ASP A 18 -9.91 -19.62 -3.11
C ASP A 18 -9.40 -20.86 -3.86
N ALA A 19 -8.73 -20.66 -5.00
CA ALA A 19 -8.16 -21.76 -5.77
C ALA A 19 -6.95 -22.37 -5.04
N PHE A 20 -6.10 -21.54 -4.44
CA PHE A 20 -4.99 -22.04 -3.61
C PHE A 20 -5.52 -22.79 -2.38
N THR A 21 -6.47 -22.17 -1.67
CA THR A 21 -7.14 -22.74 -0.48
C THR A 21 -7.76 -24.10 -0.81
N ALA A 22 -8.49 -24.20 -1.92
CA ALA A 22 -9.07 -25.46 -2.37
C ALA A 22 -8.00 -26.50 -2.69
N ALA A 23 -6.92 -26.10 -3.37
CA ALA A 23 -5.83 -27.00 -3.74
C ALA A 23 -5.08 -27.56 -2.52
N VAL A 24 -4.93 -26.79 -1.45
CA VAL A 24 -4.21 -27.24 -0.24
C VAL A 24 -5.12 -27.82 0.84
N SER A 25 -6.44 -27.74 0.69
CA SER A 25 -7.45 -28.19 1.68
C SER A 25 -7.39 -29.69 2.04
N GLY A 26 -6.72 -30.50 1.22
CA GLY A 26 -6.40 -31.89 1.50
C GLY A 26 -5.48 -32.00 2.72
N PRO A 27 -4.17 -31.72 2.58
CA PRO A 27 -3.20 -31.86 3.67
C PRO A 27 -3.23 -30.72 4.69
N TYR A 28 -3.76 -29.55 4.32
CA TYR A 28 -3.82 -28.37 5.17
C TYR A 28 -5.25 -27.93 5.44
N ARG A 29 -5.53 -27.43 6.64
CA ARG A 29 -6.80 -26.79 7.01
C ARG A 29 -6.58 -25.28 7.18
N PRO A 30 -7.52 -24.43 6.71
CA PRO A 30 -7.49 -23.00 7.01
C PRO A 30 -7.46 -22.80 8.52
N PHE A 31 -6.56 -21.94 8.99
CA PHE A 31 -6.47 -21.62 10.40
C PHE A 31 -7.34 -20.40 10.72
N ARG A 32 -8.17 -20.50 11.75
CA ARG A 32 -9.08 -19.43 12.22
C ARG A 32 -8.69 -18.93 13.61
N GLY A 33 -7.39 -18.82 13.87
CA GLY A 33 -6.88 -18.32 15.14
C GLY A 33 -7.10 -16.83 15.36
N GLY A 34 -6.77 -16.37 16.56
CA GLY A 34 -6.81 -14.95 16.91
C GLY A 34 -5.83 -14.13 16.06
N ARG A 35 -6.02 -12.79 16.04
CA ARG A 35 -5.25 -11.85 15.20
C ARG A 35 -3.72 -11.96 15.32
N ASP A 36 -3.22 -12.61 16.37
CA ASP A 36 -1.80 -12.65 16.73
C ASP A 36 -1.06 -13.92 16.24
N GLU A 37 -1.74 -14.90 15.64
CA GLU A 37 -1.14 -16.22 15.39
C GLU A 37 -0.41 -16.33 14.03
N GLY A 38 -0.65 -15.42 13.08
CA GLY A 38 0.28 -15.13 11.97
C GLY A 38 0.53 -16.23 10.90
N TYR A 39 -0.26 -17.31 10.85
CA TYR A 39 -0.27 -18.26 9.74
C TYR A 39 -1.67 -18.52 9.21
N ASP A 40 -1.74 -18.87 7.92
CA ASP A 40 -2.99 -18.97 7.16
C ASP A 40 -3.55 -20.40 7.17
N PHE A 41 -2.66 -21.41 7.25
CA PHE A 41 -3.05 -22.82 7.28
C PHE A 41 -2.21 -23.62 8.26
N LEU A 42 -2.79 -24.70 8.75
CA LEU A 42 -2.10 -25.75 9.51
C LEU A 42 -2.24 -27.08 8.82
N SER A 43 -1.20 -27.91 8.87
CA SER A 43 -1.33 -29.32 8.50
C SER A 43 -2.37 -30.01 9.40
N ARG A 44 -2.97 -31.10 8.93
CA ARG A 44 -4.01 -31.81 9.69
C ARG A 44 -3.50 -32.36 11.03
N ASP A 45 -2.23 -32.74 11.09
CA ASP A 45 -1.55 -33.19 12.31
C ASP A 45 -1.10 -32.03 13.23
N GLY A 46 -1.29 -30.78 12.79
CA GLY A 46 -0.90 -29.57 13.52
C GLY A 46 0.61 -29.37 13.66
N GLN A 47 1.45 -30.16 13.00
CA GLN A 47 2.91 -30.08 13.12
C GLN A 47 3.54 -29.08 12.13
N GLN A 48 2.79 -28.60 11.14
CA GLN A 48 3.27 -27.67 10.13
C GLN A 48 2.33 -26.49 9.97
N ALA A 49 2.91 -25.31 9.75
CA ALA A 49 2.19 -24.09 9.46
C ALA A 49 2.58 -23.57 8.08
N LEU A 50 1.60 -23.00 7.38
CA LEU A 50 1.81 -22.37 6.10
C LEU A 50 1.35 -20.92 6.14
N VAL A 51 2.22 -20.03 5.69
CA VAL A 51 1.99 -18.58 5.58
C VAL A 51 2.01 -18.19 4.12
N LEU A 52 0.99 -17.49 3.67
CA LEU A 52 0.87 -16.93 2.34
C LEU A 52 1.20 -15.45 2.35
N LYS A 53 2.12 -15.05 1.47
CA LYS A 53 2.42 -13.63 1.21
C LYS A 53 2.21 -13.34 -0.27
N PHE A 54 1.10 -12.67 -0.59
CA PHE A 54 0.70 -12.37 -1.97
C PHE A 54 1.50 -11.22 -2.62
N ALA A 55 2.19 -10.43 -1.81
CA ALA A 55 2.96 -9.30 -2.29
C ALA A 55 4.21 -9.13 -1.42
N LEU A 56 5.30 -9.73 -1.88
CA LEU A 56 6.61 -9.52 -1.28
C LEU A 56 7.32 -8.44 -2.11
N HIS A 57 7.34 -7.21 -1.61
CA HIS A 57 7.76 -6.02 -2.38
C HIS A 57 9.25 -5.76 -2.30
N GLY A 58 9.94 -6.34 -1.33
CA GLY A 58 11.33 -6.04 -1.02
C GLY A 58 12.02 -7.14 -0.20
N VAL A 59 13.35 -7.10 -0.17
CA VAL A 59 14.19 -7.96 0.68
C VAL A 59 13.82 -7.80 2.15
N ARG A 60 13.47 -6.57 2.56
CA ARG A 60 13.02 -6.28 3.93
C ARG A 60 11.75 -7.03 4.30
N ASP A 61 10.79 -7.15 3.40
CA ASP A 61 9.54 -7.89 3.64
C ASP A 61 9.83 -9.39 3.79
N LEU A 62 10.80 -9.91 3.03
CA LEU A 62 11.25 -11.30 3.13
C LEU A 62 11.87 -11.55 4.50
N HIS A 63 12.76 -10.66 4.93
CA HIS A 63 13.41 -10.73 6.24
C HIS A 63 12.38 -10.68 7.37
N ALA A 64 11.44 -9.74 7.31
CA ALA A 64 10.37 -9.63 8.30
C ALA A 64 9.50 -10.89 8.35
N ALA A 65 9.08 -11.43 7.20
CA ALA A 65 8.30 -12.66 7.13
C ALA A 65 9.07 -13.87 7.69
N ALA A 66 10.35 -14.01 7.35
CA ALA A 66 11.21 -15.08 7.83
C ALA A 66 11.41 -15.02 9.36
N ILE A 67 11.65 -13.82 9.92
CA ILE A 67 11.74 -13.61 11.37
C ILE A 67 10.41 -13.95 12.04
N GLN A 68 9.28 -13.54 11.47
CA GLN A 68 7.96 -13.85 12.01
C GLN A 68 7.71 -15.37 12.09
N LEU A 69 8.06 -16.12 11.04
CA LEU A 69 7.99 -17.59 11.05
C LEU A 69 8.90 -18.19 12.12
N ALA A 70 10.13 -17.68 12.24
CA ALA A 70 11.09 -18.15 13.23
C ALA A 70 10.55 -17.97 14.66
N LEU A 71 9.92 -16.82 14.95
CA LEU A 71 9.28 -16.55 16.24
C LEU A 71 8.10 -17.48 16.53
N GLN A 72 7.40 -17.98 15.51
CA GLN A 72 6.32 -18.97 15.68
C GLN A 72 6.84 -20.37 16.03
N LEU A 73 8.07 -20.70 15.65
CA LEU A 73 8.71 -21.99 15.93
C LEU A 73 9.39 -22.05 17.30
N LEU A 74 9.54 -20.91 17.98
CA LEU A 74 10.11 -20.84 19.32
C LEU A 74 9.09 -21.33 20.37
N PRO A 75 9.50 -22.18 21.31
CA PRO A 75 8.66 -22.53 22.46
C PRO A 75 8.26 -21.26 23.22
N ARG A 76 6.96 -21.04 23.47
CA ARG A 76 6.50 -19.94 24.31
C ARG A 76 6.36 -20.43 25.76
N PRO A 77 7.21 -19.99 26.70
CA PRO A 77 7.02 -20.31 28.11
C PRO A 77 5.74 -19.62 28.61
N GLY A 78 4.80 -20.38 29.17
CA GLY A 78 3.61 -19.84 29.85
C GLY A 78 2.27 -19.93 29.12
N LEU A 79 2.25 -20.37 27.85
CA LEU A 79 1.02 -20.63 27.08
C LEU A 79 0.86 -22.14 26.85
N TRP A 80 0.54 -22.88 27.90
CA TRP A 80 0.23 -24.32 27.82
C TRP A 80 -1.21 -24.58 27.34
N GLU A 81 -1.96 -23.53 27.00
CA GLU A 81 -3.34 -23.59 26.52
C GLU A 81 -3.59 -22.73 25.27
N THR A 82 -2.63 -22.65 24.32
CA THR A 82 -3.03 -22.27 22.95
C THR A 82 -3.56 -23.50 22.22
N PRO A 83 -4.50 -23.36 21.26
CA PRO A 83 -5.02 -24.46 20.45
C PRO A 83 -3.96 -25.23 19.64
N LEU A 84 -2.70 -24.78 19.68
CA LEU A 84 -1.61 -25.20 18.80
C LEU A 84 -0.69 -26.23 19.44
N GLY A 85 -0.79 -26.41 20.76
CA GLY A 85 0.04 -27.36 21.50
C GLY A 85 1.56 -27.17 21.30
N PRO A 86 2.37 -28.03 21.92
CA PRO A 86 3.84 -27.96 21.88
C PRO A 86 4.46 -28.48 20.55
N GLY A 87 3.71 -28.53 19.45
CA GLY A 87 3.98 -29.45 18.33
C GLY A 87 4.45 -28.84 17.01
N LEU A 88 4.52 -27.51 16.83
CA LEU A 88 4.85 -26.95 15.52
C LEU A 88 6.32 -27.26 15.17
N ARG A 89 6.54 -28.21 14.26
CA ARG A 89 7.88 -28.67 13.85
C ARG A 89 8.41 -27.90 12.65
N ARG A 90 7.54 -27.46 11.74
CA ARG A 90 7.93 -26.80 10.49
C ARG A 90 7.04 -25.60 10.19
N ALA A 91 7.61 -24.53 9.64
CA ALA A 91 6.86 -23.41 9.11
C ALA A 91 7.30 -23.12 7.67
N ILE A 92 6.32 -22.97 6.78
CA ILE A 92 6.52 -22.84 5.33
C ILE A 92 5.97 -21.49 4.88
N LEU A 93 6.82 -20.67 4.27
CA LEU A 93 6.38 -19.45 3.60
C LEU A 93 6.17 -19.71 2.11
N VAL A 94 4.95 -19.46 1.63
CA VAL A 94 4.63 -19.42 0.21
C VAL A 94 4.45 -17.96 -0.20
N ALA A 95 5.40 -17.42 -0.96
CA ALA A 95 5.43 -16.01 -1.34
C ALA A 95 5.32 -15.82 -2.85
N TYR A 96 4.53 -14.82 -3.23
CA TYR A 96 4.44 -14.33 -4.60
C TYR A 96 5.31 -13.09 -4.76
N VAL A 97 6.23 -13.15 -5.71
CA VAL A 97 7.28 -12.15 -5.86
C VAL A 97 7.16 -11.47 -7.22
N GLY A 98 7.03 -10.15 -7.20
CA GLY A 98 6.86 -9.34 -8.42
C GLY A 98 8.03 -8.41 -8.77
N ARG A 99 8.98 -8.16 -7.84
CA ARG A 99 10.01 -7.12 -8.02
C ARG A 99 11.46 -7.59 -7.90
N ILE A 100 11.68 -8.74 -7.28
CA ILE A 100 13.00 -9.31 -7.00
C ILE A 100 13.14 -10.59 -7.81
N SER A 101 14.32 -10.84 -8.39
CA SER A 101 14.59 -12.09 -9.09
C SER A 101 14.60 -13.27 -8.12
N LEU A 102 14.16 -14.44 -8.58
CA LEU A 102 14.20 -15.68 -7.78
C LEU A 102 15.58 -15.95 -7.15
N GLY A 103 16.66 -15.80 -7.92
CA GLY A 103 18.02 -16.02 -7.40
C GLY A 103 18.37 -15.09 -6.24
N ARG A 104 18.02 -13.80 -6.33
CA ARG A 104 18.27 -12.85 -5.25
C ARG A 104 17.44 -13.19 -4.00
N ILE A 105 16.24 -13.71 -4.16
CA ILE A 105 15.39 -14.10 -3.02
C ILE A 105 15.96 -15.31 -2.31
N GLN A 106 16.45 -16.29 -3.06
CA GLN A 106 17.11 -17.47 -2.50
C GLN A 106 18.34 -17.06 -1.69
N GLU A 107 19.22 -16.22 -2.25
CA GLU A 107 20.39 -15.67 -1.55
C GLU A 107 19.99 -14.95 -0.25
N GLU A 108 18.94 -14.12 -0.30
CA GLU A 108 18.49 -13.37 0.88
C GLU A 108 17.83 -14.27 1.92
N TRP A 109 17.09 -15.29 1.49
CA TRP A 109 16.52 -16.28 2.38
C TRP A 109 17.61 -17.06 3.11
N GLU A 110 18.62 -17.55 2.38
CA GLU A 110 19.79 -18.22 2.96
C GLU A 110 20.55 -17.33 3.93
N ARG A 111 20.71 -16.03 3.60
CA ARG A 111 21.33 -15.06 4.51
C ARG A 111 20.54 -14.90 5.81
N VAL A 112 19.21 -14.85 5.75
CA VAL A 112 18.38 -14.80 6.95
C VAL A 112 18.55 -16.08 7.76
N LEU A 113 18.48 -17.25 7.12
CA LEU A 113 18.68 -18.53 7.81
C LEU A 113 20.03 -18.60 8.53
N GLY A 114 21.10 -18.08 7.92
CA GLY A 114 22.43 -18.02 8.53
C GLY A 114 22.54 -17.11 9.75
N ALA A 115 21.58 -16.21 9.96
CA ALA A 115 21.53 -15.31 11.13
C ALA A 115 20.65 -15.85 12.28
N LEU A 116 19.88 -16.92 12.05
CA LEU A 116 18.99 -17.51 13.05
C LEU A 116 19.71 -18.55 13.93
N HIS A 117 19.10 -18.90 15.06
CA HIS A 117 19.57 -19.99 15.91
C HIS A 117 19.68 -21.31 15.10
N PRO A 118 20.75 -22.11 15.23
CA PRO A 118 21.00 -23.28 14.38
C PRO A 118 19.86 -24.31 14.28
N ASP A 119 19.00 -24.39 15.30
CA ASP A 119 17.85 -25.31 15.32
C ASP A 119 16.64 -24.86 14.48
N LEU A 120 16.62 -23.59 14.05
CA LEU A 120 15.49 -23.01 13.31
C LEU A 120 15.57 -23.22 11.79
N PRO A 121 16.72 -23.04 11.10
CA PRO A 121 16.80 -23.25 9.65
C PRO A 121 16.26 -24.59 9.15
N PRO A 122 16.52 -25.75 9.80
CA PRO A 122 15.97 -27.04 9.35
C PRO A 122 14.44 -27.11 9.45
N ARG A 123 13.82 -26.21 10.23
CA ARG A 123 12.38 -26.13 10.50
C ARG A 123 11.69 -25.06 9.66
N LEU A 124 12.44 -24.29 8.88
CA LEU A 124 11.92 -23.24 8.00
C LEU A 124 12.01 -23.69 6.55
N ALA A 125 10.97 -23.41 5.79
CA ALA A 125 10.94 -23.69 4.36
C ALA A 125 10.27 -22.56 3.60
N PHE A 126 10.58 -22.49 2.31
CA PHE A 126 10.19 -21.38 1.46
C PHE A 126 9.85 -21.84 0.05
N VAL A 127 8.77 -21.27 -0.49
CA VAL A 127 8.33 -21.40 -1.86
C VAL A 127 8.15 -19.99 -2.42
N ALA A 128 9.03 -19.59 -3.34
CA ALA A 128 8.93 -18.34 -4.08
C ALA A 128 8.31 -18.59 -5.45
N VAL A 129 7.15 -17.99 -5.70
CA VAL A 129 6.48 -18.00 -7.00
C VAL A 129 6.67 -16.64 -7.66
N ALA A 130 7.34 -16.63 -8.80
CA ALA A 130 7.57 -15.43 -9.60
C ALA A 130 7.04 -15.62 -11.04
N VAL A 131 7.14 -14.60 -11.88
CA VAL A 131 6.70 -14.67 -13.29
C VAL A 131 7.61 -15.61 -14.08
N GLU A 132 8.91 -15.51 -13.81
CA GLU A 132 9.99 -16.26 -14.45
C GLU A 132 10.07 -17.73 -14.04
N GLY A 133 9.46 -18.11 -12.92
CA GLY A 133 9.56 -19.48 -12.42
C GLY A 133 9.12 -19.66 -10.97
N VAL A 134 9.55 -20.76 -10.38
CA VAL A 134 9.35 -21.07 -8.96
C VAL A 134 10.68 -21.51 -8.37
N ALA A 135 10.94 -21.10 -7.14
CA ALA A 135 12.08 -21.54 -6.36
C ALA A 135 11.59 -22.14 -5.04
N THR A 136 12.24 -23.21 -4.59
CA THR A 136 11.98 -23.82 -3.28
C THR A 136 13.27 -23.87 -2.47
N VAL A 137 13.13 -23.70 -1.15
CA VAL A 137 14.22 -23.88 -0.18
C VAL A 137 13.68 -24.68 1.01
N PRO A 138 14.23 -25.88 1.32
CA PRO A 138 15.27 -26.59 0.58
C PRO A 138 14.85 -27.00 -0.85
N GLN A 139 15.84 -27.21 -1.72
CA GLN A 139 15.62 -27.71 -3.07
C GLN A 139 15.26 -29.19 -3.05
N ASN A 140 14.52 -29.67 -4.07
CA ASN A 140 14.11 -31.07 -4.25
C ASN A 140 13.24 -31.67 -3.12
N ASP A 141 12.62 -30.83 -2.30
CA ASP A 141 11.59 -31.26 -1.35
C ASP A 141 10.26 -31.48 -2.08
N GLU A 142 9.72 -32.71 -2.02
CA GLU A 142 8.49 -33.10 -2.73
C GLU A 142 7.27 -32.29 -2.27
N GLU A 143 7.16 -32.01 -0.97
CA GLU A 143 6.07 -31.20 -0.42
C GLU A 143 6.16 -29.76 -0.93
N LEU A 144 7.36 -29.18 -0.93
CA LEU A 144 7.56 -27.84 -1.47
C LEU A 144 7.33 -27.79 -2.98
N GLY A 145 7.68 -28.84 -3.71
CA GLY A 145 7.39 -28.98 -5.13
C GLY A 145 5.89 -29.05 -5.42
N TRP A 146 5.14 -29.78 -4.60
CA TRP A 146 3.68 -29.82 -4.68
C TRP A 146 3.05 -28.46 -4.32
N LEU A 147 3.49 -27.82 -3.23
CA LEU A 147 3.03 -26.47 -2.85
C LEU A 147 3.34 -25.43 -3.92
N ALA A 148 4.53 -25.50 -4.54
CA ALA A 148 4.91 -24.71 -5.70
C ALA A 148 3.94 -24.91 -6.87
N HIS A 149 3.57 -26.15 -7.15
CA HIS A 149 2.58 -26.47 -8.19
C HIS A 149 1.21 -25.88 -7.88
N CYS A 150 0.69 -26.07 -6.66
CA CYS A 150 -0.58 -25.48 -6.22
C CYS A 150 -0.56 -23.94 -6.28
N ALA A 151 0.51 -23.32 -5.78
CA ALA A 151 0.71 -21.88 -5.80
C ALA A 151 0.75 -21.34 -7.23
N ARG A 152 1.42 -22.04 -8.14
CA ARG A 152 1.46 -21.69 -9.56
C ARG A 152 0.11 -21.88 -10.26
N ALA A 153 -0.62 -22.97 -9.99
CA ALA A 153 -1.94 -23.22 -10.57
C ALA A 153 -3.01 -22.23 -10.08
N SER A 154 -2.82 -21.68 -8.87
CA SER A 154 -3.67 -20.62 -8.33
C SER A 154 -3.39 -19.24 -8.95
N LEU A 155 -2.26 -19.06 -9.65
CA LEU A 155 -2.08 -17.91 -10.51
C LEU A 155 -3.17 -17.95 -11.58
N ASP A 156 -3.83 -16.83 -11.81
CA ASP A 156 -4.79 -16.73 -12.90
C ASP A 156 -4.02 -16.59 -14.23
N PRO A 157 -4.00 -17.63 -15.10
CA PRO A 157 -3.29 -17.55 -16.38
C PRO A 157 -3.94 -16.52 -17.30
N ASP A 158 -5.26 -16.33 -17.18
CA ASP A 158 -6.03 -15.32 -17.90
C ASP A 158 -5.90 -13.95 -17.26
N ALA A 159 -5.38 -13.81 -16.04
CA ALA A 159 -5.03 -12.51 -15.50
C ALA A 159 -3.88 -11.87 -16.27
N ARG A 160 -3.09 -12.61 -17.07
CA ARG A 160 -2.10 -11.99 -17.99
C ARG A 160 -2.79 -11.34 -19.19
N THR A 161 -3.81 -12.00 -19.75
CA THR A 161 -4.57 -11.53 -20.92
C THR A 161 -5.59 -10.46 -20.51
N ARG A 162 -6.30 -10.68 -19.39
CA ARG A 162 -7.15 -9.69 -18.73
C ARG A 162 -6.33 -8.55 -18.14
N ARG A 163 -5.15 -8.74 -17.52
CA ARG A 163 -4.29 -7.60 -17.16
C ARG A 163 -3.68 -6.93 -18.36
N ARG A 164 -3.27 -7.59 -19.44
CA ARG A 164 -2.85 -6.84 -20.65
C ARG A 164 -3.99 -6.02 -21.24
N ALA A 165 -5.23 -6.53 -21.20
CA ALA A 165 -6.41 -5.77 -21.57
C ALA A 165 -6.73 -4.65 -20.54
N LEU A 166 -6.51 -4.89 -19.24
CA LEU A 166 -6.71 -3.95 -18.11
C LEU A 166 -5.44 -3.13 -17.75
N GLN A 167 -4.35 -3.26 -18.48
CA GLN A 167 -3.12 -2.45 -18.38
C GLN A 167 -3.12 -1.38 -19.46
N THR A 168 -4.19 -1.28 -20.24
CA THR A 168 -4.35 -0.26 -21.29
C THR A 168 -4.81 1.08 -20.75
N MET A 169 -5.20 1.19 -19.47
CA MET A 169 -5.36 2.51 -18.88
C MET A 169 -4.00 2.97 -18.33
N THR A 170 -3.25 3.70 -19.17
CA THR A 170 -2.24 4.61 -18.66
C THR A 170 -2.96 5.56 -17.70
N TRP A 171 -2.65 5.49 -16.40
CA TRP A 171 -3.18 6.44 -15.42
C TRP A 171 -2.84 7.85 -15.91
N THR A 172 -3.86 8.56 -16.36
CA THR A 172 -3.75 9.99 -16.68
C THR A 172 -4.09 10.77 -15.41
N GLU A 173 -3.62 12.02 -15.33
CA GLU A 173 -3.96 12.91 -14.23
C GLU A 173 -5.49 13.05 -14.05
N LYS A 174 -6.26 13.07 -15.16
CA LYS A 174 -7.73 13.12 -15.12
C LYS A 174 -8.36 11.84 -14.57
N ALA A 175 -7.80 10.68 -14.92
CA ALA A 175 -8.27 9.40 -14.37
C ALA A 175 -7.96 9.30 -12.88
N PHE A 176 -6.78 9.79 -12.47
CA PHE A 176 -6.39 9.93 -11.08
C PHE A 176 -7.35 10.85 -10.30
N ASP A 177 -7.74 12.00 -10.86
CA ASP A 177 -8.72 12.90 -10.23
C ASP A 177 -10.08 12.20 -9.99
N VAL A 178 -10.55 11.39 -10.93
CA VAL A 178 -11.78 10.59 -10.78
C VAL A 178 -11.61 9.54 -9.68
N TRP A 179 -10.47 8.86 -9.65
CA TRP A 179 -10.16 7.86 -8.62
C TRP A 179 -10.09 8.49 -7.22
N MET A 180 -9.47 9.67 -7.09
CA MET A 180 -9.39 10.42 -5.84
C MET A 180 -10.78 10.82 -5.32
N VAL A 181 -11.70 11.22 -6.20
CA VAL A 181 -13.09 11.50 -5.82
C VAL A 181 -13.79 10.26 -5.27
N LEU A 182 -13.62 9.12 -5.94
CA LEU A 182 -14.20 7.86 -5.50
C LEU A 182 -13.60 7.39 -4.16
N LEU A 183 -12.30 7.58 -3.97
CA LEU A 183 -11.61 7.24 -2.73
C LEU A 183 -12.01 8.15 -1.58
N ASP A 184 -12.06 9.47 -1.78
CA ASP A 184 -12.55 10.43 -0.78
C ASP A 184 -13.98 10.09 -0.34
N ALA A 185 -14.89 9.89 -1.31
CA ALA A 185 -16.28 9.55 -1.01
C ALA A 185 -16.39 8.24 -0.24
N TRP A 186 -15.58 7.24 -0.60
CA TRP A 186 -15.55 5.98 0.13
C TRP A 186 -14.96 6.15 1.54
N LEU A 187 -13.84 6.84 1.73
CA LEU A 187 -13.27 7.09 3.06
C LEU A 187 -14.23 7.92 3.93
N GLY A 188 -14.91 8.90 3.34
CA GLY A 188 -15.96 9.71 3.96
C GLY A 188 -17.29 8.98 4.18
N ARG A 189 -17.40 7.71 3.76
CA ARG A 189 -18.61 6.87 3.90
C ARG A 189 -19.85 7.47 3.22
N GLU A 190 -19.65 8.22 2.15
CA GLU A 190 -20.72 8.69 1.30
C GLU A 190 -21.38 7.52 0.55
N ALA A 191 -22.66 7.68 0.23
CA ALA A 191 -23.33 6.75 -0.67
C ALA A 191 -22.69 6.79 -2.08
N PRO A 192 -22.81 5.72 -2.89
CA PRO A 192 -22.35 5.73 -4.28
C PRO A 192 -22.81 7.00 -5.03
N LEU A 193 -21.84 7.71 -5.60
CA LEU A 193 -22.04 9.01 -6.22
C LEU A 193 -22.67 8.86 -7.60
N LEU A 194 -23.49 9.82 -7.99
CA LEU A 194 -23.96 9.94 -9.37
C LEU A 194 -22.77 10.20 -10.30
N MET A 195 -22.80 9.67 -11.53
CA MET A 195 -21.74 9.95 -12.52
C MET A 195 -21.52 11.46 -12.76
N SER A 196 -22.60 12.26 -12.73
CA SER A 196 -22.54 13.72 -12.84
C SER A 196 -21.88 14.37 -11.63
N GLU A 197 -22.08 13.81 -10.44
CA GLU A 197 -21.43 14.29 -9.22
C GLU A 197 -19.94 14.01 -9.25
N ILE A 198 -19.55 12.82 -9.72
CA ILE A 198 -18.14 12.46 -9.91
C ILE A 198 -17.49 13.42 -10.91
N ALA A 199 -18.15 13.67 -12.05
CA ALA A 199 -17.68 14.62 -13.07
C ALA A 199 -17.49 16.03 -12.52
N ARG A 200 -18.45 16.53 -11.74
CA ARG A 200 -18.38 17.84 -11.09
C ARG A 200 -17.22 17.91 -10.11
N ARG A 201 -17.12 16.95 -9.19
CA ARG A 201 -16.07 16.93 -8.16
C ARG A 201 -14.68 16.76 -8.77
N SER A 202 -14.52 15.90 -9.77
CA SER A 202 -13.22 15.65 -10.43
C SER A 202 -12.90 16.66 -11.53
N ARG A 203 -13.82 17.57 -11.86
CA ARG A 203 -13.74 18.52 -13.00
C ARG A 203 -13.40 17.82 -14.32
N CYS A 204 -13.83 16.57 -14.47
CA CYS A 204 -13.60 15.77 -15.68
C CYS A 204 -14.87 15.72 -16.54
N SER A 205 -14.68 15.47 -17.83
CA SER A 205 -15.81 15.25 -18.73
C SER A 205 -16.48 13.90 -18.45
N THR A 206 -17.79 13.81 -18.73
CA THR A 206 -18.55 12.56 -18.58
C THR A 206 -17.90 11.35 -19.26
N PRO A 207 -17.34 11.45 -20.49
CA PRO A 207 -16.61 10.33 -21.10
C PRO A 207 -15.40 9.87 -20.29
N THR A 208 -14.63 10.79 -19.71
CA THR A 208 -13.47 10.43 -18.87
C THR A 208 -13.91 9.72 -17.59
N VAL A 209 -14.96 10.22 -16.94
CA VAL A 209 -15.54 9.56 -15.76
C VAL A 209 -16.05 8.17 -16.11
N ALA A 210 -16.81 8.04 -17.19
CA ALA A 210 -17.36 6.75 -17.64
C ALA A 210 -16.25 5.75 -17.97
N ALA A 211 -15.20 6.17 -18.67
CA ALA A 211 -14.06 5.32 -18.99
C ALA A 211 -13.31 4.84 -17.73
N THR A 212 -13.04 5.76 -16.79
CA THR A 212 -12.35 5.43 -15.53
C THR A 212 -13.19 4.50 -14.65
N VAL A 213 -14.49 4.79 -14.50
CA VAL A 213 -15.41 3.96 -13.72
C VAL A 213 -15.56 2.57 -14.34
N ARG A 214 -15.70 2.46 -15.67
CA ARG A 214 -15.75 1.16 -16.36
C ARG A 214 -14.46 0.38 -16.14
N HIS A 215 -13.31 1.05 -16.23
CA HIS A 215 -12.02 0.42 -15.97
C HIS A 215 -11.93 -0.16 -14.54
N LEU A 216 -12.37 0.61 -13.53
CA LEU A 216 -12.39 0.14 -12.14
C LEU A 216 -13.45 -0.93 -11.88
N GLU A 217 -14.57 -0.91 -12.61
CA GLU A 217 -15.61 -1.95 -12.58
C GLU A 217 -15.10 -3.28 -13.14
N GLU A 218 -14.39 -3.27 -14.27
CA GLU A 218 -13.77 -4.47 -14.86
C GLU A 218 -12.73 -5.11 -13.92
N ARG A 219 -12.15 -4.31 -13.02
CA ARG A 219 -11.22 -4.73 -11.96
C ARG A 219 -11.93 -5.15 -10.67
N ASN A 220 -13.25 -5.12 -10.64
CA ASN A 220 -14.06 -5.43 -9.48
C ASN A 220 -13.83 -4.49 -8.26
N GLU A 221 -13.29 -3.29 -8.50
CA GLU A 221 -13.00 -2.29 -7.44
C GLU A 221 -14.17 -1.33 -7.22
N VAL A 222 -14.97 -1.08 -8.26
CA VAL A 222 -16.18 -0.24 -8.22
C VAL A 222 -17.42 -1.09 -8.44
N SER A 223 -18.49 -0.78 -7.71
CA SER A 223 -19.85 -1.24 -8.02
C SER A 223 -20.65 -0.14 -8.68
N ARG A 224 -21.34 -0.46 -9.78
CA ARG A 224 -22.35 0.42 -10.37
C ARG A 224 -23.74 -0.03 -9.96
N THR A 225 -24.61 0.93 -9.67
CA THR A 225 -26.03 0.65 -9.48
C THR A 225 -26.81 1.02 -10.73
N SER A 226 -28.03 0.48 -10.86
CA SER A 226 -28.96 0.78 -11.96
C SER A 226 -29.26 2.28 -12.12
N ALA A 227 -29.09 3.07 -11.06
CA ALA A 227 -29.32 4.52 -11.03
C ALA A 227 -28.15 5.38 -11.54
N ARG A 228 -27.24 4.82 -12.36
CA ARG A 228 -26.01 5.51 -12.83
C ARG A 228 -25.18 6.07 -11.67
N ARG A 229 -25.05 5.30 -10.59
CA ARG A 229 -24.16 5.61 -9.47
C ARG A 229 -22.96 4.68 -9.48
N ALA A 230 -21.83 5.18 -9.00
CA ALA A 230 -20.61 4.43 -8.85
C ALA A 230 -19.98 4.71 -7.47
N GLY A 231 -19.46 3.67 -6.85
CA GLY A 231 -18.74 3.77 -5.57
C GLY A 231 -17.78 2.61 -5.41
N LEU A 232 -16.71 2.82 -4.64
CA LEU A 232 -15.75 1.76 -4.34
C LEU A 232 -16.39 0.70 -3.44
N ARG A 233 -16.11 -0.57 -3.74
CA ARG A 233 -16.60 -1.72 -2.96
C ARG A 233 -15.80 -1.88 -1.66
N ALA A 234 -14.50 -1.63 -1.74
CA ALA A 234 -13.52 -1.70 -0.66
C ALA A 234 -12.33 -0.79 -0.99
N LEU A 235 -11.30 -0.78 -0.15
CA LEU A 235 -10.03 -0.14 -0.48
C LEU A 235 -9.50 -0.73 -1.81
N PRO A 236 -9.28 0.09 -2.85
CA PRO A 236 -9.01 -0.43 -4.19
C PRO A 236 -7.53 -0.77 -4.34
N ARG A 237 -7.08 -1.85 -3.66
CA ARG A 237 -5.66 -2.22 -3.55
C ARG A 237 -4.95 -2.39 -4.89
N GLY A 238 -5.66 -2.82 -5.92
CA GLY A 238 -5.10 -2.98 -7.27
C GLY A 238 -4.71 -1.64 -7.87
N SER A 239 -5.68 -0.75 -8.08
CA SER A 239 -5.40 0.60 -8.61
C SER A 239 -4.54 1.45 -7.68
N LEU A 240 -4.70 1.33 -6.35
CA LEU A 240 -3.83 2.00 -5.37
C LEU A 240 -2.37 1.62 -5.58
N GLY A 241 -2.05 0.33 -5.74
CA GLY A 241 -0.67 -0.10 -5.97
C GLY A 241 -0.04 0.47 -7.25
N GLU A 242 -0.84 0.64 -8.31
CA GLU A 242 -0.41 1.27 -9.56
C GLU A 242 -0.22 2.79 -9.39
N ILE A 243 -1.17 3.44 -8.72
CA ILE A 243 -1.12 4.88 -8.43
C ILE A 243 0.07 5.22 -7.55
N LEU A 244 0.41 4.41 -6.54
CA LEU A 244 1.57 4.65 -5.68
C LEU A 244 2.89 4.65 -6.45
N VAL A 245 2.99 3.95 -7.58
CA VAL A 245 4.18 4.00 -8.46
C VAL A 245 4.25 5.31 -9.24
N LEU A 246 3.10 5.92 -9.53
CA LEU A 246 2.97 7.12 -10.36
C LEU A 246 2.63 8.39 -9.56
N ALA A 247 2.48 8.27 -8.24
CA ALA A 247 1.90 9.31 -7.39
C ALA A 247 2.64 10.64 -7.50
N ASP A 248 3.97 10.60 -7.57
CA ASP A 248 4.78 11.80 -7.76
C ASP A 248 4.40 12.57 -9.02
N HIS A 249 4.24 11.86 -10.12
CA HIS A 249 3.86 12.44 -11.40
C HIS A 249 2.39 12.90 -11.39
N LEU A 250 1.48 12.04 -10.93
CA LEU A 250 0.03 12.30 -10.94
C LEU A 250 -0.37 13.46 -10.02
N ARG A 251 0.38 13.67 -8.92
CA ARG A 251 0.16 14.76 -7.96
C ARG A 251 1.01 16.00 -8.25
N GLY A 252 1.82 16.00 -9.31
CA GLY A 252 2.79 17.05 -9.58
C GLY A 252 3.65 17.34 -8.35
N THR A 253 4.31 16.35 -7.80
CA THR A 253 4.98 16.46 -6.50
C THR A 253 6.32 17.17 -6.64
N VAL A 254 6.54 18.22 -5.84
CA VAL A 254 7.84 18.88 -5.66
C VAL A 254 8.33 18.64 -4.24
N ARG A 255 9.50 18.04 -4.12
CA ARG A 255 10.17 17.78 -2.85
C ARG A 255 11.16 18.89 -2.56
N TYR A 256 11.21 19.34 -1.32
CA TYR A 256 12.16 20.36 -0.87
C TYR A 256 13.07 19.79 0.23
N VAL A 257 14.36 20.08 0.07
CA VAL A 257 15.41 19.80 1.05
C VAL A 257 16.00 21.11 1.54
N ASP A 258 16.64 21.06 2.70
CA ASP A 258 17.45 22.17 3.16
C ASP A 258 18.78 22.23 2.39
N GLY A 259 19.08 23.39 1.82
CA GLY A 259 20.33 23.69 1.13
C GLY A 259 21.41 24.26 2.03
N SER A 260 21.11 24.58 3.30
CA SER A 260 22.06 25.20 4.24
C SER A 260 22.92 24.18 5.02
N GLY A 261 22.57 22.90 4.95
CA GLY A 261 23.19 21.83 5.74
C GLY A 261 22.61 21.69 7.16
N HIS A 262 21.63 22.52 7.53
CA HIS A 262 20.90 22.45 8.79
C HIS A 262 19.45 22.04 8.51
N ARG A 263 19.15 20.76 8.71
CA ARG A 263 17.79 20.24 8.52
C ARG A 263 16.82 20.99 9.44
N PRO A 264 15.84 21.76 8.92
CA PRO A 264 14.88 22.47 9.75
C PRO A 264 14.03 21.46 10.51
N ASP A 265 13.70 21.80 11.75
CA ASP A 265 12.70 21.06 12.52
C ASP A 265 11.36 21.10 11.76
N PRO A 266 10.78 19.94 11.41
CA PRO A 266 9.49 19.88 10.73
C PRO A 266 8.36 20.59 11.48
N GLU A 267 8.40 20.67 12.81
CA GLU A 267 7.37 21.40 13.58
C GLU A 267 7.50 22.92 13.41
N ASP A 268 8.72 23.45 13.45
CA ASP A 268 8.99 24.84 13.13
C ASP A 268 8.59 25.17 11.68
N LEU A 269 8.89 24.27 10.74
CA LEU A 269 8.52 24.45 9.34
C LEU A 269 7.00 24.45 9.16
N LEU A 270 6.26 23.56 9.84
CA LEU A 270 4.80 23.56 9.87
C LEU A 270 4.25 24.88 10.43
N ARG A 271 4.86 25.43 11.49
CA ARG A 271 4.47 26.74 12.05
C ARG A 271 4.66 27.86 11.01
N ARG A 272 5.76 27.83 10.25
CA ARG A 272 6.00 28.76 9.14
C ARG A 272 4.98 28.60 8.02
N VAL A 273 4.64 27.37 7.63
CA VAL A 273 3.58 27.07 6.64
C VAL A 273 2.27 27.72 7.09
N ARG A 274 1.86 27.49 8.35
CA ARG A 274 0.63 28.07 8.89
C ARG A 274 0.63 29.60 8.96
N ALA A 275 1.80 30.22 9.07
CA ALA A 275 1.90 31.68 9.16
C ALA A 275 2.00 32.39 7.79
N LYS A 276 2.63 31.76 6.79
CA LYS A 276 3.05 32.45 5.55
C LYS A 276 2.57 31.80 4.26
N ALA A 277 2.10 30.55 4.29
CA ALA A 277 1.57 29.92 3.08
C ALA A 277 0.25 30.60 2.66
N PRO A 278 -0.10 30.59 1.36
CA PRO A 278 -1.41 31.02 0.90
C PRO A 278 -2.54 30.24 1.58
N ALA A 279 -3.68 30.88 1.81
CA ALA A 279 -4.84 30.24 2.46
C ALA A 279 -5.43 29.04 1.68
N SER A 280 -5.05 28.89 0.42
CA SER A 280 -5.42 27.77 -0.46
C SER A 280 -4.57 26.51 -0.22
N VAL A 281 -3.48 26.61 0.56
CA VAL A 281 -2.58 25.49 0.86
C VAL A 281 -3.19 24.63 1.97
N ALA A 282 -3.40 23.36 1.67
CA ALA A 282 -3.89 22.39 2.64
C ALA A 282 -2.74 21.59 3.27
N VAL A 283 -2.77 21.38 4.57
CA VAL A 283 -1.78 20.55 5.28
C VAL A 283 -2.15 19.06 5.15
N GLY A 284 -1.19 18.23 4.77
CA GLY A 284 -1.32 16.79 4.56
C GLY A 284 -0.51 15.93 5.55
N GLY A 285 -0.21 14.70 5.13
CA GLY A 285 0.67 13.77 5.84
C GLY A 285 0.23 13.45 7.26
N VAL A 286 1.22 13.24 8.14
CA VAL A 286 1.00 12.86 9.55
C VAL A 286 0.18 13.92 10.30
N VAL A 287 0.35 15.20 9.99
CA VAL A 287 -0.39 16.28 10.64
C VAL A 287 -1.90 16.16 10.34
N ALA A 288 -2.24 15.95 9.08
CA ALA A 288 -3.62 15.73 8.66
C ALA A 288 -4.17 14.38 9.17
N ALA A 289 -3.36 13.34 9.21
CA ALA A 289 -3.76 12.05 9.77
C ALA A 289 -4.20 12.18 11.24
N ARG A 290 -3.45 12.94 12.06
CA ARG A 290 -3.80 13.24 13.46
C ARG A 290 -5.07 14.08 13.59
N HIS A 291 -5.35 14.97 12.63
CA HIS A 291 -6.60 15.74 12.63
C HIS A 291 -7.81 14.80 12.48
N TYR A 292 -7.76 13.85 11.53
CA TYR A 292 -8.86 12.91 11.30
C TYR A 292 -8.93 11.78 12.34
N VAL A 293 -7.78 11.33 12.83
CA VAL A 293 -7.63 10.26 13.81
C VAL A 293 -6.75 10.75 14.95
N PRO A 294 -7.32 11.36 16.01
CA PRO A 294 -6.53 11.90 17.13
C PRO A 294 -5.63 10.87 17.83
N ALA A 295 -5.99 9.59 17.76
CA ALA A 295 -5.22 8.47 18.27
C ALA A 295 -4.15 7.95 17.29
N PHE A 296 -3.83 8.70 16.22
CA PHE A 296 -2.83 8.31 15.24
C PHE A 296 -1.44 8.26 15.90
N ASP A 297 -0.93 7.05 16.10
CA ASP A 297 0.28 6.77 16.87
C ASP A 297 1.53 6.88 15.99
N LEU A 298 2.22 8.01 16.12
CA LEU A 298 3.56 8.22 15.58
C LEU A 298 4.28 9.25 16.44
N ASN A 299 5.52 8.99 16.84
CA ASN A 299 6.33 9.96 17.56
C ASN A 299 6.92 11.01 16.60
N GLY A 300 6.71 12.29 16.91
CA GLY A 300 7.24 13.42 16.14
C GLY A 300 6.61 13.60 14.76
N LEU A 301 7.24 14.42 13.91
CA LEU A 301 6.80 14.72 12.55
C LEU A 301 7.96 14.43 11.58
N PRO A 302 7.85 13.45 10.66
CA PRO A 302 8.97 13.09 9.78
C PRO A 302 9.31 14.18 8.75
N ARG A 303 8.29 14.85 8.22
CA ARG A 303 8.36 15.98 7.27
C ARG A 303 7.03 16.72 7.25
N VAL A 304 6.98 17.86 6.58
CA VAL A 304 5.74 18.59 6.31
C VAL A 304 5.25 18.22 4.91
N ASP A 305 3.99 17.79 4.80
CA ASP A 305 3.33 17.53 3.52
C ASP A 305 2.23 18.58 3.33
N VAL A 306 2.14 19.16 2.14
CA VAL A 306 1.11 20.13 1.79
C VAL A 306 0.61 19.92 0.37
N THR A 307 -0.63 20.32 0.14
CA THR A 307 -1.28 20.27 -1.17
C THR A 307 -1.76 21.66 -1.56
N THR A 308 -1.51 22.08 -2.79
CA THR A 308 -1.88 23.41 -3.28
C THR A 308 -2.52 23.36 -4.65
N LEU A 309 -3.39 24.34 -4.94
CA LEU A 309 -3.95 24.57 -6.27
C LEU A 309 -3.08 25.49 -7.13
N GLU A 310 -2.11 26.15 -6.51
CA GLU A 310 -1.19 27.04 -7.22
C GLU A 310 -0.22 26.20 -8.05
N GLN A 311 -0.03 26.60 -9.32
CA GLN A 311 0.89 25.89 -10.22
C GLN A 311 2.36 26.15 -9.88
N ASP A 312 2.66 27.27 -9.24
CA ASP A 312 4.01 27.63 -8.81
C ASP A 312 4.06 27.83 -7.30
N ALA A 313 4.60 26.83 -6.60
CA ALA A 313 4.81 26.90 -5.17
C ALA A 313 6.12 27.60 -4.77
N SER A 314 7.05 27.78 -5.71
CA SER A 314 8.42 28.22 -5.42
C SER A 314 8.44 29.58 -4.72
N SER A 315 7.57 30.49 -5.15
CA SER A 315 7.53 31.87 -4.64
C SER A 315 7.16 31.94 -3.15
N TRP A 316 6.19 31.13 -2.69
CA TRP A 316 5.81 31.12 -1.28
C TRP A 316 6.68 30.19 -0.45
N VAL A 317 7.19 29.10 -1.02
CA VAL A 317 8.18 28.25 -0.35
C VAL A 317 9.45 29.05 -0.02
N ALA A 318 9.94 29.89 -0.94
CA ALA A 318 11.08 30.77 -0.68
C ALA A 318 10.83 31.77 0.46
N ARG A 319 9.57 32.22 0.66
CA ARG A 319 9.18 33.09 1.80
C ARG A 319 9.07 32.32 3.12
N LEU A 320 8.74 31.03 3.05
CA LEU A 320 8.73 30.17 4.23
C LEU A 320 10.12 30.07 4.81
N ASP A 321 11.06 29.63 3.97
CA ASP A 321 12.43 29.38 4.36
C ASP A 321 13.34 29.47 3.11
N PRO A 322 14.18 30.52 3.00
CA PRO A 322 15.07 30.70 1.85
C PRO A 322 16.10 29.59 1.66
N ALA A 323 16.35 28.76 2.70
CA ALA A 323 17.25 27.63 2.59
C ALA A 323 16.61 26.43 1.89
N LEU A 324 15.28 26.40 1.74
CA LEU A 324 14.60 25.32 1.02
C LEU A 324 14.84 25.44 -0.47
N ARG A 325 15.33 24.35 -1.06
CA ARG A 325 15.45 24.20 -2.51
C ARG A 325 14.79 22.91 -2.99
N PRO A 326 14.36 22.84 -4.25
CA PRO A 326 13.92 21.58 -4.84
C PRO A 326 14.98 20.49 -4.67
N ALA A 327 14.53 19.31 -4.29
CA ALA A 327 15.35 18.12 -4.17
C ALA A 327 15.75 17.60 -5.54
N THR A 328 17.00 17.19 -5.66
CA THR A 328 17.51 16.40 -6.78
C THR A 328 17.03 14.95 -6.67
N PRO A 329 17.03 14.17 -7.78
CA PRO A 329 16.61 12.76 -7.75
C PRO A 329 17.38 11.87 -6.77
N GLN A 330 18.60 12.26 -6.37
CA GLN A 330 19.47 11.50 -5.48
C GLN A 330 19.17 11.75 -4.00
N GLU A 331 18.45 12.83 -3.67
CA GLU A 331 18.18 13.24 -2.29
C GLU A 331 16.93 12.55 -1.73
N ARG A 332 17.12 11.79 -0.65
CA ARG A 332 16.11 10.82 -0.16
C ARG A 332 15.29 11.28 1.05
N SER A 333 15.52 12.49 1.56
CA SER A 333 14.94 12.95 2.83
C SER A 333 14.43 14.40 2.73
N PRO A 334 13.32 14.63 2.02
CA PRO A 334 12.69 15.94 1.98
C PRO A 334 12.17 16.35 3.36
N VAL A 335 12.21 17.65 3.65
CA VAL A 335 11.63 18.26 4.85
C VAL A 335 10.26 18.87 4.57
N LEU A 336 10.01 19.27 3.32
CA LEU A 336 8.73 19.75 2.83
C LEU A 336 8.41 19.05 1.51
N VAL A 337 7.18 18.58 1.36
CA VAL A 337 6.66 18.04 0.11
C VAL A 337 5.42 18.81 -0.28
N VAL A 338 5.40 19.28 -1.53
CA VAL A 338 4.30 20.05 -2.10
C VAL A 338 3.67 19.23 -3.22
N HIS A 339 2.38 18.96 -3.10
CA HIS A 339 1.58 18.30 -4.12
C HIS A 339 0.71 19.33 -4.86
N HIS A 340 0.84 19.40 -6.18
CA HIS A 340 0.05 20.30 -7.02
C HIS A 340 -1.27 19.62 -7.42
N ARG A 341 -2.35 19.99 -6.73
CA ARG A 341 -3.72 19.54 -7.06
C ARG A 341 -4.27 20.31 -8.25
N ARG A 342 -4.90 19.58 -9.16
CA ARG A 342 -5.72 20.16 -10.25
C ARG A 342 -7.20 20.31 -9.87
N ARG A 343 -7.62 19.55 -8.87
CA ARG A 343 -8.99 19.59 -8.32
C ARG A 343 -9.06 20.62 -7.20
N GLY A 344 -10.02 21.54 -7.29
CA GLY A 344 -10.35 22.44 -6.18
C GLY A 344 -10.72 21.68 -4.91
N ALA A 345 -10.43 22.25 -3.74
CA ALA A 345 -10.95 21.75 -2.46
C ALA A 345 -12.47 21.51 -2.55
N PRO A 346 -13.06 20.63 -1.71
CA PRO A 346 -14.50 20.75 -1.47
C PRO A 346 -14.84 22.22 -1.17
N ASP A 347 -16.02 22.69 -1.59
CA ASP A 347 -16.47 24.08 -1.47
C ASP A 347 -16.61 24.58 0.00
N GLU A 348 -15.98 23.88 0.95
CA GLU A 348 -16.04 24.18 2.37
C GLU A 348 -14.98 25.23 2.72
N PRO A 349 -15.39 26.43 3.16
CA PRO A 349 -14.46 27.46 3.56
C PRO A 349 -13.66 27.00 4.79
N PRO A 350 -12.40 27.47 4.96
CA PRO A 350 -11.61 27.15 6.14
C PRO A 350 -12.37 27.56 7.40
N SER A 351 -12.39 26.65 8.39
CA SER A 351 -12.98 26.94 9.70
C SER A 351 -12.22 28.10 10.37
N PRO A 352 -12.89 29.03 11.06
CA PRO A 352 -12.20 30.10 11.80
C PRO A 352 -11.20 29.59 12.85
N ARG A 353 -11.27 28.31 13.25
CA ARG A 353 -10.34 27.67 14.19
C ARG A 353 -9.11 27.07 13.54
N GLU A 354 -9.13 26.82 12.24
CA GLU A 354 -8.04 26.21 11.49
C GLU A 354 -7.66 27.12 10.34
N PRO A 355 -6.60 27.95 10.49
CA PRO A 355 -6.27 28.99 9.52
C PRO A 355 -5.88 28.44 8.14
N HIS A 356 -5.63 27.13 8.04
CA HIS A 356 -5.36 26.43 6.79
C HIS A 356 -6.23 25.18 6.68
N PRO A 357 -6.72 24.86 5.48
CA PRO A 357 -7.48 23.63 5.25
C PRO A 357 -6.61 22.39 5.52
N VAL A 358 -7.27 21.30 5.87
CA VAL A 358 -6.65 19.97 5.97
C VAL A 358 -6.84 19.24 4.63
N ALA A 359 -5.81 18.55 4.15
CA ALA A 359 -5.88 17.78 2.90
C ALA A 359 -6.90 16.64 3.04
N SER A 360 -7.57 16.28 1.94
CA SER A 360 -8.64 15.28 2.01
C SER A 360 -8.11 13.90 2.46
N PRO A 361 -8.95 13.03 3.07
CA PRO A 361 -8.50 11.73 3.56
C PRO A 361 -7.79 10.87 2.52
N ALA A 362 -8.15 10.97 1.24
CA ALA A 362 -7.43 10.27 0.17
C ALA A 362 -6.01 10.80 -0.04
N GLU A 363 -5.77 12.11 0.03
CA GLU A 363 -4.41 12.67 -0.05
C GLU A 363 -3.57 12.24 1.14
N VAL A 364 -4.15 12.32 2.35
CA VAL A 364 -3.50 11.86 3.57
C VAL A 364 -3.08 10.40 3.45
N LEU A 365 -3.96 9.55 2.93
CA LEU A 365 -3.64 8.14 2.71
C LEU A 365 -2.44 7.96 1.77
N LEU A 366 -2.38 8.71 0.66
CA LEU A 366 -1.24 8.66 -0.26
C LEU A 366 0.05 9.18 0.39
N ASP A 367 -0.02 10.22 1.21
CA ASP A 367 1.13 10.76 1.95
C ASP A 367 1.69 9.73 2.93
N LEU A 368 0.82 9.01 3.66
CA LEU A 368 1.25 7.97 4.59
C LEU A 368 1.97 6.82 3.87
N TYR A 369 1.49 6.41 2.68
CA TYR A 369 2.20 5.41 1.87
C TYR A 369 3.52 5.93 1.30
N ASP A 370 3.61 7.21 0.89
CA ASP A 370 4.88 7.82 0.45
C ASP A 370 5.90 7.88 1.59
N LEU A 371 5.43 8.15 2.82
CA LEU A 371 6.21 8.09 4.05
C LEU A 371 6.58 6.67 4.51
N ARG A 372 6.11 5.63 3.80
CA ARG A 372 6.31 4.21 4.14
C ARG A 372 5.68 3.81 5.49
N LEU A 373 4.65 4.52 5.92
CA LEU A 373 3.86 4.23 7.12
C LEU A 373 2.67 3.31 6.77
N THR A 374 2.95 2.17 6.16
CA THR A 374 1.93 1.25 5.60
C THR A 374 0.95 0.76 6.67
N GLU A 375 1.45 0.38 7.84
CA GLU A 375 0.60 -0.11 8.95
C GLU A 375 -0.32 1.01 9.46
N GLN A 376 0.22 2.20 9.68
CA GLN A 376 -0.55 3.36 10.11
C GLN A 376 -1.53 3.83 9.02
N ALA A 377 -1.20 3.69 7.75
CA ALA A 377 -2.10 3.96 6.62
C ALA A 377 -3.30 3.00 6.62
N ASP A 378 -3.06 1.70 6.86
CA ASP A 378 -4.11 0.70 6.94
C ASP A 378 -5.01 0.93 8.18
N ASP A 379 -4.42 1.26 9.33
CA ASP A 379 -5.16 1.61 10.55
C ASP A 379 -5.99 2.89 10.37
N PHE A 380 -5.43 3.90 9.69
CA PHE A 380 -6.13 5.12 9.34
C PHE A 380 -7.40 4.83 8.52
N VAL A 381 -7.30 3.99 7.49
CA VAL A 381 -8.46 3.54 6.70
C VAL A 381 -9.47 2.81 7.57
N GLN A 382 -9.01 1.91 8.45
CA GLN A 382 -9.91 1.16 9.34
C GLN A 382 -10.68 2.09 10.29
N VAL A 383 -10.02 3.06 10.92
CA VAL A 383 -10.66 4.00 11.86
C VAL A 383 -11.70 4.86 11.14
N LEU A 384 -11.35 5.43 9.97
CA LEU A 384 -12.29 6.22 9.18
C LEU A 384 -13.53 5.41 8.77
N ARG A 385 -13.37 4.11 8.55
CA ARG A 385 -14.43 3.20 8.12
C ARG A 385 -15.23 2.55 9.27
N ARG A 386 -14.72 2.48 10.51
CA ARG A 386 -15.35 1.78 11.65
C ARG A 386 -16.44 2.57 12.42
N LYS A 387 -16.54 3.88 12.26
CA LYS A 387 -17.20 4.72 13.29
C LYS A 387 -18.69 5.04 13.06
N ARG A 388 -19.65 4.11 13.25
CA ARG A 388 -21.10 4.46 13.43
C ARG A 388 -22.01 3.39 14.07
N ASP A 389 -21.54 2.59 15.02
CA ASP A 389 -22.45 1.71 15.79
C ASP A 389 -22.75 2.20 17.22
N ASP A 390 -22.16 3.31 17.68
CA ASP A 390 -22.29 3.74 19.08
C ASP A 390 -23.30 4.88 19.35
N HIS A 391 -24.11 5.30 18.38
CA HIS A 391 -25.21 6.27 18.63
C HIS A 391 -26.49 5.81 17.91
N VAL A 392 -27.14 4.80 18.49
CA VAL A 392 -28.60 4.58 18.41
C VAL A 392 -29.15 4.70 19.82
#